data_AF-A0A0H4KBD6-F1
#
_entry.id   AF-A0A0H4KBD6-F1
#
_cell.length_a   1.000
_cell.length_b   1.000
_cell.length_c   1.000
_cell.angle_alpha   90.00
_cell.angle_beta   90.00
_cell.angle_gamma   90.00
#
_symmetry.space_group_name_H-M   'P 1'
#
loop_
_entity.id
_entity.type
_entity.pdbx_description
1 polymer ?
#
loop_
_entity_poly.entity_id
_entity_poly.type
_entity_poly.pdbx_seq_one_letter_code
_entity_poly.pdbx_strand_id
1 'polypeptide(L)'
;MAKKRCRCGGKVPRIPPKIIREFPDITLQISETEDTQLKIVGRVSYNKIPLKNVKVALRDSSNSLNFDSDSLLTNNSGIFTTTASVLPYVADDIQVFAPIQYNGDPLSTSSQLST
;
A
#
# COMPACT_ATOMS: atom_id res chain seq x y z
N MET A 1 -9.09 59.63 -36.73
CA MET A 1 -8.58 58.25 -36.83
C MET A 1 -8.31 57.72 -35.42
N ALA A 2 -8.91 56.58 -35.01
CA ALA A 2 -8.38 55.74 -33.93
C ALA A 2 -9.07 54.36 -33.96
N LYS A 3 -8.39 53.34 -34.51
CA LYS A 3 -8.83 51.93 -34.49
C LYS A 3 -8.53 51.33 -33.11
N LYS A 4 -9.55 51.08 -32.28
CA LYS A 4 -9.42 50.27 -31.06
C LYS A 4 -9.09 48.82 -31.44
N ARG A 5 -7.88 48.37 -31.11
CA ARG A 5 -7.42 47.00 -31.33
C ARG A 5 -7.93 46.11 -30.19
N CYS A 6 -8.86 45.21 -30.47
CA CYS A 6 -9.20 44.11 -29.56
C CYS A 6 -8.00 43.16 -29.45
N ARG A 7 -7.40 43.04 -28.26
CA ARG A 7 -6.39 42.00 -27.97
C ARG A 7 -7.11 40.73 -27.48
N CYS A 8 -7.74 40.01 -28.40
CA CYS A 8 -8.24 38.66 -28.12
C CYS A 8 -7.13 37.68 -28.46
N GLY A 9 -6.29 37.35 -27.47
CA GLY A 9 -5.15 36.46 -27.68
C GLY A 9 -4.57 35.89 -26.38
N GLY A 10 -5.39 35.79 -25.33
CA GLY A 10 -5.02 35.05 -24.14
C GLY A 10 -4.88 33.58 -24.49
N LYS A 11 -3.64 33.08 -24.55
CA LYS A 11 -3.37 31.64 -24.67
C LYS A 11 -4.03 30.97 -23.47
N VAL A 12 -5.13 30.24 -23.71
CA VAL A 12 -5.73 29.39 -22.68
C VAL A 12 -4.67 28.35 -22.33
N PRO A 13 -4.24 28.24 -21.06
CA PRO A 13 -3.33 27.19 -20.65
C PRO A 13 -4.00 25.86 -20.96
N ARG A 14 -3.39 25.05 -21.85
CA ARG A 14 -3.79 23.66 -22.00
C ARG A 14 -3.35 22.95 -20.73
N ILE A 15 -4.26 22.83 -19.78
CA ILE A 15 -4.07 21.96 -18.61
C ILE A 15 -3.97 20.55 -19.20
N PRO A 16 -2.81 19.88 -19.11
CA PRO A 16 -2.72 18.50 -19.56
C PRO A 16 -3.74 17.68 -18.76
N PRO A 17 -4.46 16.73 -19.38
CA PRO A 17 -5.38 15.87 -18.65
C PRO A 17 -4.60 15.24 -17.49
N LYS A 18 -5.09 15.46 -16.27
CA LYS A 18 -4.56 14.82 -15.08
C LYS A 18 -4.70 13.32 -15.32
N ILE A 19 -3.60 12.64 -15.59
CA ILE A 19 -3.58 11.18 -15.74
C ILE A 19 -3.85 10.63 -14.34
N ILE A 20 -5.11 10.31 -14.06
CA ILE A 20 -5.50 9.59 -12.86
C ILE A 20 -5.00 8.17 -13.09
N ARG A 21 -3.82 7.83 -12.55
CA ARG A 21 -3.41 6.43 -12.46
C ARG A 21 -4.26 5.79 -11.38
N GLU A 22 -5.19 4.94 -11.79
CA GLU A 22 -5.94 4.09 -10.88
C GLU A 22 -5.00 2.96 -10.44
N PHE A 23 -4.53 3.03 -9.20
CA PHE A 23 -3.78 1.95 -8.57
C PHE A 23 -4.68 1.26 -7.54
N PRO A 24 -4.53 -0.06 -7.31
CA PRO A 24 -5.20 -0.69 -6.20
C PRO A 24 -4.72 -0.11 -4.87
N ASP A 25 -5.67 0.00 -3.94
CA ASP A 25 -5.45 0.36 -2.56
C ASP A 25 -5.04 -0.87 -1.75
N ILE A 26 -4.10 -0.67 -0.84
CA ILE A 26 -3.63 -1.70 0.10
C ILE A 26 -3.68 -1.12 1.51
N THR A 27 -4.37 -1.82 2.41
CA THR A 27 -4.39 -1.50 3.83
C THR A 27 -3.67 -2.59 4.60
N LEU A 28 -2.95 -2.22 5.66
CA LEU A 28 -2.28 -3.13 6.55
C LEU A 28 -2.67 -2.79 8.00
N GLN A 29 -3.01 -3.80 8.78
CA GLN A 29 -3.29 -3.70 10.20
C GLN A 29 -2.45 -4.74 10.93
N ILE A 30 -1.79 -4.30 11.98
CA ILE A 30 -0.96 -5.14 12.84
C ILE A 30 -1.54 -5.04 14.24
N SER A 31 -1.67 -6.18 14.91
CA SER A 31 -2.15 -6.26 16.28
C SER A 31 -1.37 -7.30 17.04
N GLU A 32 -0.97 -6.99 18.26
CA GLU A 32 -0.33 -7.95 19.16
C GLU A 32 -1.35 -9.02 19.62
N THR A 33 -0.85 -10.23 19.80
CA THR A 33 -1.56 -11.34 20.43
C THR A 33 -0.79 -11.80 21.66
N GLU A 34 -1.27 -12.85 22.33
CA GLU A 34 -0.57 -13.46 23.46
C GLU A 34 0.84 -13.96 23.03
N ASP A 35 1.79 -14.00 23.96
CA ASP A 35 3.14 -14.57 23.77
C ASP A 35 4.03 -13.94 22.68
N THR A 36 4.08 -12.60 22.55
CA THR A 36 4.95 -11.89 21.58
C THR A 36 4.69 -12.20 20.10
N GLN A 37 3.54 -12.79 19.80
CA GLN A 37 3.05 -12.96 18.44
C GLN A 37 2.31 -11.71 17.97
N LEU A 38 2.43 -11.43 16.68
CA LEU A 38 1.73 -10.38 15.95
C LEU A 38 0.81 -11.03 14.94
N LYS A 39 -0.42 -10.54 14.89
CA LYS A 39 -1.36 -10.83 13.81
C LYS A 39 -1.33 -9.70 12.80
N ILE A 40 -1.06 -10.05 11.55
CA ILE A 40 -0.99 -9.12 10.43
C ILE A 40 -2.15 -9.42 9.48
N VAL A 41 -3.01 -8.42 9.28
CA VAL A 41 -4.15 -8.50 8.37
C VAL A 41 -4.01 -7.38 7.36
N GLY A 42 -4.06 -7.71 6.08
CA GLY A 42 -4.12 -6.69 5.04
C GLY A 42 -5.22 -6.96 4.03
N ARG A 43 -5.58 -5.90 3.32
CA ARG A 43 -6.64 -5.93 2.31
C ARG A 43 -6.17 -5.23 1.06
N VAL A 44 -6.42 -5.84 -0.09
CA VAL A 44 -6.11 -5.32 -1.41
C VAL A 44 -7.41 -5.12 -2.18
N SER A 45 -7.62 -3.93 -2.72
CA SER A 45 -8.80 -3.62 -3.53
C SER A 45 -8.49 -2.66 -4.67
N TYR A 46 -9.23 -2.75 -5.77
CA TYR A 46 -9.18 -1.82 -6.89
C TYR A 46 -10.55 -1.21 -7.09
N ASN A 47 -10.68 0.12 -7.06
CA ASN A 47 -11.97 0.81 -7.16
C ASN A 47 -13.03 0.24 -6.19
N LYS A 48 -12.63 -0.05 -4.93
CA LYS A 48 -13.45 -0.68 -3.88
C LYS A 48 -13.83 -2.15 -4.13
N ILE A 49 -13.39 -2.75 -5.24
CA ILE A 49 -13.58 -4.17 -5.54
C ILE A 49 -12.41 -4.96 -4.93
N PRO A 50 -12.66 -5.97 -4.07
CA PRO A 50 -11.59 -6.77 -3.50
C PRO A 50 -10.86 -7.60 -4.58
N LEU A 51 -9.53 -7.62 -4.51
CA LEU A 51 -8.71 -8.36 -5.47
C LEU A 51 -8.26 -9.70 -4.89
N LYS A 52 -8.70 -10.79 -5.53
CA LYS A 52 -8.31 -12.17 -5.17
C LYS A 52 -6.99 -12.56 -5.82
N ASN A 53 -6.25 -13.46 -5.16
CA ASN A 53 -5.06 -14.15 -5.67
C ASN A 53 -3.92 -13.18 -6.01
N VAL A 54 -3.87 -12.04 -5.33
CA VAL A 54 -2.76 -11.09 -5.41
C VAL A 54 -1.65 -11.58 -4.49
N LYS A 55 -0.44 -11.67 -5.04
CA LYS A 55 0.76 -12.04 -4.28
C LYS A 55 1.24 -10.86 -3.45
N VAL A 56 1.42 -11.09 -2.16
CA VAL A 56 1.93 -10.13 -1.18
C VAL A 56 3.24 -10.68 -0.61
N ALA A 57 4.30 -9.88 -0.64
CA ALA A 57 5.62 -10.28 -0.15
C ALA A 57 6.04 -9.48 1.09
N LEU A 58 5.69 -9.96 2.28
CA LEU A 58 5.90 -9.20 3.52
C LEU A 58 7.39 -9.02 3.85
N ARG A 59 7.73 -7.85 4.38
CA ARG A 59 9.06 -7.51 4.86
C ARG A 59 8.95 -6.51 6.01
N ASP A 60 9.96 -6.43 6.85
CA ASP A 60 10.07 -5.42 7.89
C ASP A 60 11.34 -4.56 7.73
N SER A 61 11.37 -3.39 8.37
CA SER A 61 12.48 -2.43 8.27
C SER A 61 13.75 -2.88 8.99
N SER A 62 13.65 -3.78 9.97
CA SER A 62 14.73 -4.06 10.92
C SER A 62 15.08 -5.54 11.05
N ASN A 63 14.55 -6.42 10.20
CA ASN A 63 14.73 -7.88 10.24
C ASN A 63 14.50 -8.48 11.64
N SER A 64 13.56 -7.89 12.34
CA SER A 64 13.20 -8.10 13.74
C SER A 64 11.93 -8.94 13.90
N LEU A 65 11.21 -9.16 12.79
CA LEU A 65 10.04 -10.01 12.74
C LEU A 65 10.36 -11.30 11.99
N ASN A 66 9.91 -12.42 12.55
CA ASN A 66 9.90 -13.70 11.86
C ASN A 66 8.48 -14.00 11.38
N PHE A 67 8.21 -13.84 10.09
CA PHE A 67 6.90 -14.10 9.50
C PHE A 67 6.70 -15.61 9.31
N ASP A 68 5.50 -16.12 9.61
CA ASP A 68 5.16 -17.53 9.32
C ASP A 68 5.09 -17.81 7.81
N SER A 69 4.90 -16.75 7.01
CA SER A 69 4.88 -16.85 5.55
C SER A 69 5.28 -15.52 4.90
N ASP A 70 6.37 -15.56 4.13
CA ASP A 70 6.89 -14.40 3.41
C ASP A 70 6.11 -14.09 2.12
N SER A 71 5.29 -15.03 1.66
CA SER A 71 4.50 -14.92 0.43
C SER A 71 3.06 -15.36 0.66
N LEU A 72 2.16 -14.39 0.65
CA LEU A 72 0.73 -14.59 0.89
C LEU A 72 -0.06 -14.36 -0.40
N LEU A 73 -1.24 -14.99 -0.47
CA LEU A 73 -2.23 -14.75 -1.51
C LEU A 73 -3.50 -14.19 -0.88
N THR A 74 -4.05 -13.14 -1.48
CA THR A 74 -5.35 -12.62 -1.06
C THR A 74 -6.47 -13.60 -1.38
N ASN A 75 -7.43 -13.73 -0.48
CA ASN A 75 -8.62 -14.57 -0.66
C ASN A 75 -9.69 -13.88 -1.54
N ASN A 76 -10.87 -14.49 -1.69
CA ASN A 76 -11.98 -13.93 -2.48
C ASN A 76 -12.45 -12.54 -2.00
N SER A 77 -12.23 -12.21 -0.73
CA SER A 77 -12.56 -10.92 -0.13
C SER A 77 -11.41 -9.91 -0.22
N GLY A 78 -10.32 -10.26 -0.91
CA GLY A 78 -9.13 -9.43 -1.06
C GLY A 78 -8.29 -9.33 0.20
N ILE A 79 -8.49 -10.25 1.15
CA ILE A 79 -7.82 -10.23 2.46
C ILE A 79 -6.68 -11.24 2.46
N PHE A 80 -5.54 -10.84 3.01
CA PHE A 80 -4.46 -11.74 3.41
C PHE A 80 -4.26 -11.64 4.93
N THR A 81 -3.91 -12.76 5.54
CA THR A 81 -3.65 -12.85 6.98
C THR A 81 -2.41 -13.68 7.19
N THR A 82 -1.56 -13.24 8.11
CA THR A 82 -0.44 -14.04 8.62
C THR A 82 -0.16 -13.69 10.07
N THR A 83 0.75 -14.45 10.65
CA THR A 83 1.30 -14.26 11.98
C THR A 83 2.79 -14.04 11.87
N ALA A 84 3.34 -13.25 12.77
CA ALA A 84 4.77 -13.02 12.88
C ALA A 84 5.17 -13.02 14.35
N SER A 85 6.36 -13.52 14.66
CA SER A 85 6.90 -13.48 16.02
C SER A 85 7.93 -12.36 16.13
N VAL A 86 7.88 -11.62 17.23
CA VAL A 86 8.85 -10.57 17.55
C VAL A 86 10.12 -11.24 18.10
N LEU A 87 11.28 -10.95 17.50
CA LEU A 87 12.55 -11.46 18.01
C LEU A 87 12.93 -10.74 19.33
N PRO A 88 13.61 -11.39 20.28
CA PRO A 88 14.09 -10.70 21.47
C PRO A 88 15.06 -9.56 21.09
N TYR A 89 14.99 -8.43 21.80
CA TYR A 89 15.78 -7.19 21.57
C TYR A 89 15.37 -6.34 20.36
N VAL A 90 14.07 -6.26 20.07
CA VAL A 90 13.53 -5.36 19.03
C VAL A 90 13.58 -3.89 19.41
N ALA A 91 13.72 -3.04 18.38
CA ALA A 91 13.49 -1.60 18.48
C ALA A 91 11.99 -1.30 18.56
N ASP A 92 11.61 -0.26 19.32
CA ASP A 92 10.21 0.13 19.57
C ASP A 92 9.45 0.64 18.31
N ASP A 93 10.15 0.79 17.17
CA ASP A 93 9.62 1.34 15.91
C ASP A 93 9.89 0.41 14.71
N ILE A 94 9.13 -0.69 14.58
CA ILE A 94 9.23 -1.60 13.43
C ILE A 94 8.23 -1.18 12.36
N GLN A 95 8.68 -0.97 11.13
CA GLN A 95 7.80 -0.79 9.98
C GLN A 95 7.65 -2.09 9.21
N VAL A 96 6.41 -2.53 8.99
CA VAL A 96 6.09 -3.68 8.14
C VAL A 96 5.61 -3.18 6.79
N PHE A 97 6.20 -3.70 5.72
CA PHE A 97 5.89 -3.41 4.33
C PHE A 97 5.15 -4.59 3.69
N ALA A 98 4.10 -4.29 2.93
CA ALA A 98 3.34 -5.26 2.15
C ALA A 98 3.37 -4.90 0.66
N PRO A 99 4.50 -5.13 -0.04
CA PRO A 99 4.58 -4.99 -1.48
C PRO A 99 3.75 -6.06 -2.21
N ILE A 100 3.07 -5.61 -3.26
CA ILE A 100 2.34 -6.44 -4.22
C ILE A 100 2.79 -6.08 -5.63
N GLN A 101 2.48 -6.97 -6.56
CA GLN A 101 2.54 -6.68 -8.00
C GLN A 101 1.13 -6.78 -8.56
N TYR A 102 0.66 -5.72 -9.20
CA TYR A 102 -0.62 -5.70 -9.88
C TYR A 102 -0.43 -5.17 -11.30
N ASN A 103 -0.80 -5.97 -12.30
CA ASN A 103 -0.62 -5.67 -13.72
C ASN A 103 0.82 -5.24 -14.12
N GLY A 104 1.83 -5.71 -13.39
CA GLY A 104 3.24 -5.39 -13.64
C GLY A 104 3.74 -4.13 -12.92
N ASP A 105 2.86 -3.35 -12.29
CA ASP A 105 3.25 -2.21 -11.46
C ASP A 105 3.48 -2.66 -10.00
N PRO A 106 4.63 -2.33 -9.40
CA PRO A 106 4.88 -2.59 -7.99
C PRO A 106 4.12 -1.56 -7.14
N LEU A 107 3.39 -2.05 -6.14
CA LEU A 107 2.70 -1.23 -5.16
C LEU A 107 3.08 -1.69 -3.77
N SER A 108 3.22 -0.78 -2.83
CA SER A 108 3.58 -1.13 -1.46
C SER A 108 2.87 -0.20 -0.49
N THR A 109 2.49 -0.76 0.65
CA THR A 109 2.00 -0.01 1.81
C THR A 109 2.82 -0.42 3.02
N SER A 110 2.83 0.43 4.04
CA SER A 110 3.51 0.14 5.30
C SER A 110 2.63 0.48 6.48
N SER A 111 2.76 -0.29 7.56
CA SER A 111 2.19 0.05 8.87
C SER A 111 3.30 0.01 9.90
N GLN A 112 3.24 0.94 10.85
CA GLN A 112 4.11 0.92 12.01
C GLN A 112 3.53 -0.06 13.03
N LEU A 113 4.40 -0.87 13.60
CA LEU A 113 4.18 -1.57 14.85
C LEU A 113 4.65 -0.62 15.95
N SER A 114 3.73 -0.17 16.79
CA SER A 114 4.06 0.50 18.05
C SER A 114 3.81 -0.53 19.16
N THR A 115 4.90 -1.04 19.72
CA THR A 115 4.91 -1.89 20.92
C THR A 115 4.84 -1.05 22.19
#